data_AF-A0A520HLX5-F1
#
_entry.id   AF-A0A520HLX5-F1
#
_cell.length_a   1.000
_cell.length_b   1.000
_cell.length_c   1.000
_cell.angle_alpha   90.00
_cell.angle_beta   90.00
_cell.angle_gamma   90.00
#
_symmetry.space_group_name_H-M   'P 1'
#
loop_
_entity.id
_entity.type
_entity.pdbx_description
1 polymer ?
#
loop_
_entity_poly.entity_id
_entity_poly.type
_entity_poly.pdbx_seq_one_letter_code
_entity_poly.pdbx_strand_id
1 'polypeptide(L)'
;AAAATWAVPHSECYAELGHVIHKASGRKAHYGELVAKASKLEVPKDVKLKQRSEYKLIGKPLRRIDTKGKTNGSTIFGLDKKLPGMMYAAVERNPRLRGKVKSFDAAEALKVPGVKKVFKIKMLVFKTYREGVAVVATSTWAAFEGKKKLKVEWDDTGFEHINTDDIYKRQHVNVMTKEGLSLTKQGDADKAIANGSKKLDLVYQTPYQSHYCMEPLNCTAHYQKDKLEIWGPIQAPDWVQDAISEEMKIPREKVLVNMTFLGGGFGRKAFMDYPHEAAVISKEIDAPVQVVWTREDDATQGPFRPGITYRCESVISNGKIEALKFRMSGQNNDHWRDSANKLKANRSTSEGFLKPYMESVKNVSFSEVIFETPIPSMWWRSVYASTNGFAYESFLDEVAMELKKDPLAMRREYLQEERCQKLIDKLEEVSGW
;
A
#
# COMPACT_ATOMS: atom_id res chain seq x y z
N ALA A 1 37.60 10.20 6.07
CA ALA A 1 37.99 8.86 6.56
C ALA A 1 39.18 8.29 5.81
N ALA A 2 39.09 7.97 4.51
CA ALA A 2 40.20 7.36 3.75
C ALA A 2 41.47 8.22 3.73
N ALA A 3 41.32 9.51 3.39
CA ALA A 3 42.43 10.47 3.34
C ALA A 3 43.21 10.53 4.66
N ALA A 4 42.49 10.55 5.79
CA ALA A 4 43.08 10.49 7.13
C ALA A 4 43.80 9.16 7.41
N THR A 5 43.19 8.02 7.03
CA THR A 5 43.83 6.69 7.16
C THR A 5 45.14 6.61 6.36
N TRP A 6 45.21 7.31 5.23
CA TRP A 6 46.33 7.27 4.31
C TRP A 6 47.35 8.39 4.49
N ALA A 7 47.08 9.32 5.41
CA ALA A 7 47.82 10.56 5.61
C ALA A 7 48.03 11.36 4.31
N VAL A 8 46.96 11.57 3.54
CA VAL A 8 46.96 12.33 2.27
C VAL A 8 45.86 13.40 2.26
N PRO A 9 45.96 14.45 1.41
CA PRO A 9 44.89 15.41 1.23
C PRO A 9 43.59 14.76 0.74
N HIS A 10 42.45 15.23 1.25
CA HIS A 10 41.14 14.69 0.84
C HIS A 10 40.83 14.97 -0.65
N SER A 11 41.35 16.08 -1.19
CA SER A 11 41.23 16.49 -2.60
C SER A 11 41.92 15.52 -3.57
N GLU A 12 42.85 14.72 -3.08
CA GLU A 12 43.52 13.66 -3.83
C GLU A 12 42.76 12.33 -3.78
N CYS A 13 41.69 12.25 -3.00
CA CYS A 13 40.82 11.09 -2.92
C CYS A 13 39.55 11.28 -3.76
N TYR A 14 39.05 10.22 -4.40
CA TYR A 14 37.77 10.25 -5.10
C TYR A 14 36.97 8.96 -4.88
N ALA A 15 35.65 9.05 -5.07
CA ALA A 15 34.71 7.98 -4.82
C ALA A 15 34.24 7.32 -6.13
N GLU A 16 34.47 6.02 -6.25
CA GLU A 16 34.18 5.23 -7.46
C GLU A 16 33.86 3.77 -7.11
N LEU A 17 32.76 3.24 -7.68
CA LEU A 17 32.40 1.82 -7.63
C LEU A 17 32.52 1.17 -6.23
N GLY A 18 31.96 1.83 -5.21
CA GLY A 18 31.97 1.31 -3.83
C GLY A 18 33.25 1.57 -3.03
N HIS A 19 34.20 2.29 -3.61
CA HIS A 19 35.51 2.56 -3.00
C HIS A 19 35.80 4.06 -2.94
N VAL A 20 36.61 4.44 -1.96
CA VAL A 20 37.42 5.66 -2.05
C VAL A 20 38.79 5.26 -2.60
N ILE A 21 39.34 6.06 -3.50
CA ILE A 21 40.61 5.80 -4.20
C ILE A 21 41.49 7.05 -4.10
N HIS A 22 42.77 6.87 -3.73
CA HIS A 22 43.77 7.93 -3.77
C HIS A 22 44.41 8.02 -5.16
N LYS A 23 44.31 9.17 -5.82
CA LYS A 23 44.74 9.36 -7.22
C LYS A 23 46.20 9.00 -7.46
N ALA A 24 47.11 9.52 -6.63
CA ALA A 24 48.54 9.37 -6.88
C ALA A 24 49.06 7.95 -6.61
N SER A 25 48.59 7.31 -5.53
CA SER A 25 49.12 6.00 -5.12
C SER A 25 48.29 4.80 -5.58
N GLY A 26 47.07 5.01 -6.11
CA GLY A 26 46.14 3.93 -6.44
C GLY A 26 45.54 3.17 -5.24
N ARG A 27 45.99 3.46 -4.00
CA ARG A 27 45.39 2.95 -2.75
C ARG A 27 43.87 3.12 -2.77
N LYS A 28 43.15 2.04 -2.43
CA LYS A 28 41.69 2.00 -2.40
C LYS A 28 41.20 1.37 -1.10
N ALA A 29 40.05 1.83 -0.63
CA ALA A 29 39.34 1.27 0.53
C ALA A 29 37.84 1.23 0.24
N HIS A 30 37.21 0.09 0.53
CA HIS A 30 35.77 -0.09 0.39
C HIS A 30 35.02 0.77 1.42
N TYR A 31 33.84 1.29 1.08
CA TYR A 31 33.07 2.14 2.01
C TYR A 31 32.80 1.48 3.37
N GLY A 32 32.60 0.16 3.38
CA GLY A 32 32.41 -0.62 4.62
C GLY A 32 33.60 -0.54 5.58
N GLU A 33 34.83 -0.48 5.07
CA GLU A 33 36.04 -0.32 5.89
C GLU A 33 36.15 1.09 6.49
N LEU A 34 35.49 2.06 5.85
CA LEU A 34 35.57 3.47 6.21
C LEU A 34 34.41 3.91 7.11
N VAL A 35 33.29 3.18 7.14
CA VAL A 35 32.03 3.64 7.73
C VAL A 35 32.16 4.02 9.21
N ALA A 36 32.85 3.20 10.02
CA ALA A 36 33.01 3.44 11.45
C ALA A 36 33.88 4.66 11.77
N LYS A 37 34.83 5.00 10.88
CA LYS A 37 35.62 6.24 10.99
C LYS A 37 34.85 7.42 10.42
N ALA A 38 34.13 7.23 9.31
CA ALA A 38 33.36 8.27 8.65
C ALA A 38 32.20 8.77 9.52
N SER A 39 31.55 7.90 10.28
CA SER A 39 30.44 8.27 11.18
C SER A 39 30.84 9.19 12.34
N LYS A 40 32.15 9.34 12.61
CA LYS A 40 32.69 10.22 13.65
C LYS A 40 33.08 11.60 13.12
N LEU A 41 33.00 11.82 11.81
CA LEU A 41 33.36 13.10 11.18
C LEU A 41 32.13 14.01 11.11
N GLU A 42 32.36 15.31 11.14
CA GLU A 42 31.30 16.29 10.87
C GLU A 42 30.79 16.13 9.44
N VAL A 43 29.46 16.16 9.26
CA VAL A 43 28.82 16.07 7.95
C VAL A 43 29.07 17.37 7.19
N PRO A 44 29.67 17.34 6.00
CA PRO A 44 29.89 18.56 5.22
C PRO A 44 28.57 19.23 4.86
N LYS A 45 28.49 20.55 5.08
CA LYS A 45 27.30 21.36 4.74
C LYS A 45 27.18 21.62 3.24
N ASP A 46 28.32 21.79 2.58
CA ASP A 46 28.41 22.07 1.16
C ASP A 46 29.07 20.89 0.43
N VAL A 47 28.29 20.18 -0.39
CA VAL A 47 28.78 19.07 -1.22
C VAL A 47 28.47 19.34 -2.68
N LYS A 48 29.52 19.29 -3.52
CA LYS A 48 29.33 19.34 -4.97
C LYS A 48 28.83 17.98 -5.44
N LEU A 49 27.59 17.95 -5.93
CA LEU A 49 27.01 16.75 -6.54
C LEU A 49 27.61 16.51 -7.93
N LYS A 50 27.68 15.22 -8.32
CA LYS A 50 28.07 14.82 -9.68
C LYS A 50 27.06 15.37 -10.68
N GLN A 51 27.55 15.88 -11.82
CA GLN A 51 26.69 16.24 -12.93
C GLN A 51 26.05 14.98 -13.53
N ARG A 52 24.89 15.12 -14.17
CA ARG A 52 24.18 13.98 -14.79
C ARG A 52 25.04 13.26 -15.84
N SER A 53 25.90 13.99 -16.56
CA SER A 53 26.87 13.43 -17.51
C SER A 53 27.93 12.53 -16.85
N GLU A 54 28.16 12.69 -15.55
CA GLU A 54 29.11 11.88 -14.77
C GLU A 54 28.44 10.64 -14.15
N TYR A 55 27.13 10.46 -14.32
CA TYR A 55 26.42 9.32 -13.76
C TYR A 55 26.80 8.02 -14.48
N LYS A 56 27.35 7.07 -13.69
CA LYS A 56 27.74 5.76 -14.22
C LYS A 56 26.60 4.77 -14.34
N LEU A 57 25.58 4.88 -13.49
CA LEU A 57 24.46 3.92 -13.39
C LEU A 57 23.09 4.57 -13.60
N ILE A 58 22.88 5.76 -13.02
CA ILE A 58 21.60 6.50 -13.09
C ILE A 58 21.34 6.91 -14.55
N GLY A 59 20.13 6.61 -15.04
CA GLY A 59 19.71 6.91 -16.41
C GLY A 59 20.18 5.90 -17.47
N LYS A 60 20.81 4.79 -17.07
CA LYS A 60 21.24 3.72 -18.00
C LYS A 60 20.30 2.51 -17.94
N PRO A 61 20.05 1.81 -19.07
CA PRO A 61 19.21 0.62 -19.12
C PRO A 61 19.96 -0.61 -18.59
N LEU A 62 20.16 -0.69 -17.28
CA LEU A 62 20.86 -1.81 -16.64
C LEU A 62 19.95 -3.03 -16.50
N ARG A 63 20.54 -4.23 -16.63
CA ARG A 63 19.84 -5.48 -16.32
C ARG A 63 19.63 -5.61 -14.82
N ARG A 64 18.46 -6.09 -14.41
CA ARG A 64 18.21 -6.36 -12.99
C ARG A 64 18.98 -7.60 -12.55
N ILE A 65 19.56 -7.53 -11.36
CA ILE A 65 20.34 -8.63 -10.78
C ILE A 65 19.51 -9.88 -10.49
N ASP A 66 18.19 -9.72 -10.34
CA ASP A 66 17.24 -10.78 -10.00
C ASP A 66 16.59 -11.44 -11.23
N THR A 67 16.92 -11.01 -12.46
CA THR A 67 16.30 -11.55 -13.68
C THR A 67 16.58 -13.04 -13.87
N LYS A 68 17.85 -13.46 -13.78
CA LYS A 68 18.25 -14.86 -14.07
C LYS A 68 17.50 -15.86 -13.19
N GLY A 69 17.39 -15.58 -11.90
CA GLY A 69 16.72 -16.47 -10.95
C GLY A 69 15.20 -16.57 -11.19
N LYS A 70 14.58 -15.46 -11.64
CA LYS A 70 13.14 -15.41 -11.93
C LYS A 70 12.78 -16.14 -13.22
N THR A 71 13.69 -16.21 -14.19
CA THR A 71 13.43 -16.86 -15.49
C THR A 71 13.69 -18.35 -15.50
N ASN A 72 14.40 -18.90 -14.51
CA ASN A 72 14.76 -20.32 -14.46
C ASN A 72 14.19 -21.05 -13.23
N GLY A 73 13.31 -20.42 -12.45
CA GLY A 73 12.67 -21.02 -11.29
C GLY A 73 13.55 -21.20 -10.04
N SER A 74 14.76 -20.63 -10.02
CA SER A 74 15.67 -20.75 -8.85
C SER A 74 15.42 -19.70 -7.76
N THR A 75 14.65 -18.66 -8.05
CA THR A 75 14.25 -17.64 -7.08
C THR A 75 13.28 -18.23 -6.06
N ILE A 76 13.57 -18.07 -4.77
CA ILE A 76 12.70 -18.48 -3.67
C ILE A 76 11.69 -17.38 -3.34
N PHE A 77 10.42 -17.61 -3.67
CA PHE A 77 9.27 -16.84 -3.21
C PHE A 77 8.75 -17.35 -1.87
N GLY A 78 7.70 -16.72 -1.34
CA GLY A 78 7.15 -17.07 -0.04
C GLY A 78 6.67 -18.52 0.04
N LEU A 79 5.94 -18.96 -1.00
CA LEU A 79 5.40 -20.32 -1.10
C LEU A 79 6.49 -21.40 -1.23
N ASP A 80 7.63 -21.05 -1.80
CA ASP A 80 8.76 -21.97 -2.02
C ASP A 80 9.51 -22.28 -0.73
N LYS A 81 9.34 -21.47 0.32
CA LYS A 81 10.04 -21.68 1.59
C LYS A 81 9.62 -23.03 2.20
N LYS A 82 10.61 -23.86 2.51
CA LYS A 82 10.47 -25.11 3.25
C LYS A 82 11.37 -25.08 4.49
N LEU A 83 10.87 -25.69 5.57
CA LEU A 83 11.62 -25.97 6.80
C LEU A 83 11.46 -27.45 7.16
N PRO A 84 12.44 -28.08 7.83
CA PRO A 84 12.28 -29.42 8.36
C PRO A 84 11.07 -29.50 9.30
N GLY A 85 10.25 -30.55 9.15
CA GLY A 85 9.05 -30.76 9.97
C GLY A 85 7.91 -29.76 9.75
N MET A 86 7.99 -28.92 8.71
CA MET A 86 6.99 -27.88 8.45
C MET A 86 5.62 -28.45 8.07
N MET A 87 4.59 -27.93 8.73
CA MET A 87 3.18 -28.18 8.41
C MET A 87 2.62 -27.08 7.51
N TYR A 88 1.43 -27.29 6.99
CA TYR A 88 0.69 -26.31 6.20
C TYR A 88 -0.60 -25.96 6.90
N ALA A 89 -1.04 -24.70 6.80
CA ALA A 89 -2.30 -24.28 7.36
C ALA A 89 -3.12 -23.45 6.37
N ALA A 90 -4.43 -23.64 6.46
CA ALA A 90 -5.43 -22.79 5.84
C ALA A 90 -6.41 -22.35 6.93
N VAL A 91 -6.90 -21.12 6.85
CA VAL A 91 -7.78 -20.56 7.89
C VAL A 91 -9.12 -20.22 7.27
N GLU A 92 -10.18 -20.76 7.85
CA GLU A 92 -11.54 -20.31 7.56
C GLU A 92 -11.79 -19.04 8.35
N ARG A 93 -12.11 -17.95 7.66
CA ARG A 93 -12.27 -16.61 8.24
C ARG A 93 -13.68 -16.14 8.04
N ASN A 94 -14.14 -15.29 8.96
CA ASN A 94 -15.48 -14.75 8.88
C ASN A 94 -15.69 -13.96 7.57
N PRO A 95 -16.73 -14.25 6.77
CA PRO A 95 -17.00 -13.56 5.51
C PRO A 95 -17.42 -12.08 5.71
N ARG A 96 -17.82 -11.69 6.93
CA ARG A 96 -18.13 -10.31 7.32
C ARG A 96 -16.94 -9.60 7.98
N LEU A 97 -15.75 -10.20 7.97
CA LEU A 97 -14.44 -9.64 8.36
C LEU A 97 -14.25 -9.31 9.85
N ARG A 98 -15.34 -8.99 10.57
CA ARG A 98 -15.37 -8.61 11.99
C ARG A 98 -16.12 -9.61 12.88
N GLY A 99 -16.79 -10.60 12.29
CA GLY A 99 -17.47 -11.63 13.05
C GLY A 99 -16.51 -12.50 13.85
N LYS A 100 -17.02 -13.04 14.95
CA LYS A 100 -16.30 -13.93 15.87
C LYS A 100 -16.71 -15.37 15.63
N VAL A 101 -15.84 -16.32 15.96
CA VAL A 101 -16.20 -17.73 15.97
C VAL A 101 -17.08 -17.98 17.20
N LYS A 102 -18.38 -18.23 16.98
CA LYS A 102 -19.33 -18.63 18.04
C LYS A 102 -19.12 -20.09 18.41
N SER A 103 -19.09 -20.95 17.40
CA SER A 103 -18.84 -22.39 17.53
C SER A 103 -18.28 -22.92 16.21
N PHE A 104 -17.67 -24.11 16.23
CA PHE A 104 -17.29 -24.83 15.00
C PHE A 104 -17.35 -26.34 15.21
N ASP A 105 -17.62 -27.07 14.13
CA ASP A 105 -17.52 -28.52 14.06
C ASP A 105 -16.39 -28.92 13.08
N ALA A 106 -15.38 -29.58 13.63
CA ALA A 106 -14.19 -30.03 12.93
C ALA A 106 -14.20 -31.53 12.57
N ALA A 107 -15.27 -32.27 12.88
CA ALA A 107 -15.28 -33.73 12.75
C ALA A 107 -15.02 -34.18 11.29
N GLU A 108 -15.66 -33.55 10.32
CA GLU A 108 -15.47 -33.87 8.89
C GLU A 108 -14.12 -33.39 8.35
N ALA A 109 -13.60 -32.27 8.86
CA ALA A 109 -12.28 -31.77 8.51
C ALA A 109 -11.18 -32.71 8.98
N LEU A 110 -11.28 -33.24 10.20
CA LEU A 110 -10.32 -34.18 10.80
C LEU A 110 -10.30 -35.55 10.11
N LYS A 111 -11.37 -35.93 9.39
CA LYS A 111 -11.41 -37.15 8.58
C LYS A 111 -10.62 -37.03 7.27
N VAL A 112 -10.23 -35.82 6.85
CA VAL A 112 -9.43 -35.64 5.63
C VAL A 112 -8.00 -36.15 5.87
N PRO A 113 -7.49 -37.11 5.06
CA PRO A 113 -6.14 -37.61 5.21
C PRO A 113 -5.10 -36.48 5.17
N GLY A 114 -4.27 -36.42 6.22
CA GLY A 114 -3.23 -35.41 6.36
C GLY A 114 -3.59 -34.22 7.26
N VAL A 115 -4.87 -33.99 7.56
CA VAL A 115 -5.28 -33.00 8.58
C VAL A 115 -4.86 -33.53 9.96
N LYS A 116 -4.24 -32.66 10.76
CA LYS A 116 -3.68 -33.00 12.08
C LYS A 116 -4.32 -32.25 13.23
N LYS A 117 -4.61 -30.96 13.04
CA LYS A 117 -5.21 -30.11 14.08
C LYS A 117 -6.20 -29.14 13.45
N VAL A 118 -7.27 -28.87 14.18
CA VAL A 118 -8.25 -27.82 13.84
C VAL A 118 -8.55 -27.04 15.11
N PHE A 119 -8.35 -25.73 15.10
CA PHE A 119 -8.53 -24.89 16.28
C PHE A 119 -8.86 -23.44 15.92
N LYS A 120 -9.52 -22.76 16.85
CA LYS A 120 -9.81 -21.32 16.74
C LYS A 120 -8.52 -20.52 16.89
N ILE A 121 -8.35 -19.52 16.04
CA ILE A 121 -7.27 -18.54 16.12
C ILE A 121 -7.80 -17.12 16.13
N LYS A 122 -6.93 -16.19 16.50
CA LYS A 122 -7.20 -14.76 16.52
C LYS A 122 -5.96 -14.04 15.97
N MET A 123 -6.15 -13.11 15.04
CA MET A 123 -5.08 -12.27 14.52
C MET A 123 -5.46 -10.79 14.59
N LEU A 124 -4.46 -9.94 14.78
CA LEU A 124 -4.61 -8.50 14.79
C LEU A 124 -4.87 -7.98 13.37
N VAL A 125 -5.91 -7.17 13.20
CA VAL A 125 -6.23 -6.43 11.99
C VAL A 125 -6.47 -4.98 12.40
N PHE A 126 -5.45 -4.15 12.21
CA PHE A 126 -5.36 -2.81 12.79
C PHE A 126 -5.53 -2.87 14.31
N LYS A 127 -6.64 -2.36 14.86
CA LYS A 127 -6.95 -2.38 16.31
C LYS A 127 -8.04 -3.36 16.68
N THR A 128 -8.56 -4.06 15.69
CA THR A 128 -9.57 -5.08 15.90
C THR A 128 -8.90 -6.42 15.78
N TYR A 129 -9.58 -7.44 16.25
CA TYR A 129 -9.14 -8.79 16.03
C TYR A 129 -10.10 -9.47 15.09
N ARG A 130 -9.55 -10.19 14.14
CA ARG A 130 -10.29 -11.15 13.35
C ARG A 130 -10.08 -12.52 13.98
N GLU A 131 -11.16 -13.29 14.03
CA GLU A 131 -11.12 -14.68 14.43
C GLU A 131 -11.28 -15.58 13.22
N GLY A 132 -10.70 -16.77 13.31
CA GLY A 132 -10.83 -17.79 12.30
C GLY A 132 -10.63 -19.17 12.90
N VAL A 133 -10.77 -20.19 12.08
CA VAL A 133 -10.48 -21.57 12.46
C VAL A 133 -9.38 -22.09 11.54
N ALA A 134 -8.22 -22.37 12.11
CA ALA A 134 -7.08 -22.91 11.39
C ALA A 134 -7.24 -24.42 11.21
N VAL A 135 -7.01 -24.89 10.00
CA VAL A 135 -6.86 -26.31 9.66
C VAL A 135 -5.39 -26.55 9.32
N VAL A 136 -4.70 -27.29 10.19
CA VAL A 136 -3.27 -27.61 10.03
C VAL A 136 -3.13 -29.04 9.52
N ALA A 137 -2.35 -29.21 8.46
CA ALA A 137 -2.19 -30.47 7.75
C ALA A 137 -0.77 -30.68 7.22
N THR A 138 -0.49 -31.88 6.72
CA THR A 138 0.81 -32.27 6.15
C THR A 138 1.03 -31.75 4.72
N SER A 139 0.01 -31.18 4.08
CA SER A 139 0.10 -30.55 2.76
C SER A 139 -0.90 -29.41 2.64
N THR A 140 -0.65 -28.46 1.72
CA THR A 140 -1.61 -27.39 1.39
C THR A 140 -2.94 -27.95 0.91
N TRP A 141 -2.91 -29.00 0.08
CA TRP A 141 -4.12 -29.67 -0.40
C TRP A 141 -4.97 -30.20 0.76
N ALA A 142 -4.38 -30.94 1.70
CA ALA A 142 -5.12 -31.48 2.84
C ALA A 142 -5.67 -30.36 3.75
N ALA A 143 -4.91 -29.27 3.93
CA ALA A 143 -5.38 -28.10 4.68
C ALA A 143 -6.60 -27.45 4.00
N PHE A 144 -6.58 -27.27 2.68
CA PHE A 144 -7.70 -26.70 1.92
C PHE A 144 -8.93 -27.60 1.90
N GLU A 145 -8.75 -28.91 1.69
CA GLU A 145 -9.86 -29.86 1.72
C GLU A 145 -10.48 -29.97 3.12
N GLY A 146 -9.65 -29.95 4.17
CA GLY A 146 -10.13 -29.86 5.54
C GLY A 146 -10.90 -28.56 5.81
N LYS A 147 -10.38 -27.41 5.33
CA LYS A 147 -11.06 -26.11 5.44
C LYS A 147 -12.47 -26.14 4.82
N LYS A 148 -12.60 -26.69 3.61
CA LYS A 148 -13.90 -26.81 2.91
C LYS A 148 -14.94 -27.65 3.66
N LYS A 149 -14.50 -28.61 4.49
CA LYS A 149 -15.39 -29.47 5.28
C LYS A 149 -15.71 -28.91 6.67
N LEU A 150 -15.10 -27.79 7.04
CA LEU A 150 -15.33 -27.16 8.31
C LEU A 150 -16.72 -26.52 8.34
N LYS A 151 -17.45 -26.69 9.43
CA LYS A 151 -18.68 -25.94 9.70
C LYS A 151 -18.40 -24.94 10.81
N VAL A 152 -18.57 -23.65 10.52
CA VAL A 152 -18.35 -22.58 11.49
C VAL A 152 -19.64 -21.79 11.66
N GLU A 153 -20.05 -21.63 12.91
CA GLU A 153 -21.08 -20.66 13.26
C GLU A 153 -20.40 -19.37 13.68
N TRP A 154 -20.78 -18.28 13.01
CA TRP A 154 -20.24 -16.95 13.28
C TRP A 154 -21.18 -16.16 14.18
N ASP A 155 -20.61 -15.42 15.13
CA ASP A 155 -21.27 -14.32 15.81
C ASP A 155 -20.93 -13.02 15.07
N ASP A 156 -21.86 -12.57 14.23
CA ASP A 156 -21.76 -11.34 13.47
C ASP A 156 -22.43 -10.15 14.19
N THR A 157 -22.69 -10.24 15.49
CA THR A 157 -23.27 -9.13 16.25
C THR A 157 -22.23 -8.06 16.59
N GLY A 158 -22.69 -6.83 16.87
CA GLY A 158 -21.82 -5.75 17.37
C GLY A 158 -21.10 -4.91 16.30
N PHE A 159 -21.46 -5.05 15.02
CA PHE A 159 -21.03 -4.14 13.95
C PHE A 159 -22.11 -4.01 12.87
N GLU A 160 -22.04 -2.94 12.08
CA GLU A 160 -22.97 -2.69 10.99
C GLU A 160 -22.90 -3.78 9.91
N HIS A 161 -24.05 -4.23 9.40
CA HIS A 161 -24.10 -5.12 8.25
C HIS A 161 -24.42 -4.29 7.02
N ILE A 162 -23.50 -4.30 6.06
CA ILE A 162 -23.61 -3.46 4.90
C ILE A 162 -23.29 -4.20 3.61
N ASN A 163 -23.93 -3.76 2.52
CA ASN A 163 -23.64 -4.18 1.15
C ASN A 163 -23.14 -2.99 0.30
N THR A 164 -22.72 -3.28 -0.92
CA THR A 164 -22.20 -2.27 -1.86
C THR A 164 -23.20 -1.15 -2.15
N ASP A 165 -24.48 -1.47 -2.33
CA ASP A 165 -25.50 -0.48 -2.67
C ASP A 165 -25.73 0.52 -1.52
N ASP A 166 -25.76 0.05 -0.28
CA ASP A 166 -25.91 0.89 0.91
C ASP A 166 -24.69 1.80 1.12
N ILE A 167 -23.48 1.30 0.84
CA ILE A 167 -22.26 2.13 0.86
C ILE A 167 -22.42 3.27 -0.14
N TYR A 168 -22.72 2.94 -1.40
CA TYR A 168 -22.79 3.92 -2.47
C TYR A 168 -23.91 4.94 -2.30
N LYS A 169 -25.09 4.51 -1.84
CA LYS A 169 -26.19 5.43 -1.50
C LYS A 169 -25.77 6.42 -0.42
N ARG A 170 -25.16 5.94 0.67
CA ARG A 170 -24.69 6.80 1.77
C ARG A 170 -23.57 7.74 1.33
N GLN A 171 -22.62 7.26 0.51
CA GLN A 171 -21.56 8.10 -0.03
C GLN A 171 -22.10 9.19 -0.96
N HIS A 172 -23.07 8.84 -1.83
CA HIS A 172 -23.74 9.80 -2.69
C HIS A 172 -24.49 10.87 -1.89
N VAL A 173 -25.35 10.47 -0.94
CA VAL A 173 -26.05 11.41 -0.05
C VAL A 173 -25.06 12.34 0.66
N ASN A 174 -23.96 11.80 1.17
CA ASN A 174 -22.91 12.58 1.83
C ASN A 174 -22.34 13.69 0.93
N VAL A 175 -21.89 13.38 -0.29
CA VAL A 175 -21.29 14.39 -1.19
C VAL A 175 -22.32 15.40 -1.72
N MET A 176 -23.60 15.05 -1.75
CA MET A 176 -24.66 15.95 -2.17
C MET A 176 -25.13 16.91 -1.07
N THR A 177 -25.05 16.50 0.19
CA THR A 177 -25.68 17.23 1.32
C THR A 177 -24.70 17.85 2.32
N LYS A 178 -23.41 17.52 2.25
CA LYS A 178 -22.39 17.97 3.21
C LYS A 178 -21.21 18.63 2.50
N GLU A 179 -20.66 19.66 3.13
CA GLU A 179 -19.42 20.31 2.66
C GLU A 179 -18.15 19.57 3.08
N GLY A 180 -18.20 18.83 4.19
CA GLY A 180 -17.09 18.03 4.69
C GLY A 180 -15.98 18.84 5.35
N LEU A 181 -14.93 18.15 5.76
CA LEU A 181 -13.70 18.71 6.31
C LEU A 181 -12.83 19.23 5.16
N SER A 182 -12.48 20.51 5.20
CA SER A 182 -11.61 21.11 4.19
C SER A 182 -10.17 20.63 4.35
N LEU A 183 -9.59 20.12 3.25
CA LEU A 183 -8.15 19.86 3.15
C LEU A 183 -7.43 21.10 2.61
N THR A 184 -7.92 21.61 1.48
CA THR A 184 -7.33 22.72 0.73
C THR A 184 -8.43 23.69 0.35
N LYS A 185 -8.19 24.98 0.57
CA LYS A 185 -9.02 26.08 0.07
C LYS A 185 -8.11 27.17 -0.48
N GLN A 186 -8.22 27.42 -1.78
CA GLN A 186 -7.58 28.51 -2.50
C GLN A 186 -8.68 29.38 -3.10
N GLY A 187 -8.61 30.69 -2.85
CA GLY A 187 -9.70 31.60 -3.22
C GLY A 187 -11.02 31.23 -2.54
N ASP A 188 -12.14 31.51 -3.20
CA ASP A 188 -13.48 31.23 -2.70
C ASP A 188 -14.30 30.46 -3.74
N ALA A 189 -13.99 29.16 -3.85
CA ALA A 189 -14.67 28.26 -4.77
C ALA A 189 -16.18 28.18 -4.47
N ASP A 190 -16.59 28.24 -3.20
CA ASP A 190 -18.00 28.17 -2.81
C ASP A 190 -18.78 29.36 -3.38
N LYS A 191 -18.25 30.57 -3.21
CA LYS A 191 -18.86 31.79 -3.75
C LYS A 191 -18.85 31.80 -5.27
N ALA A 192 -17.75 31.38 -5.90
CA ALA A 192 -17.66 31.31 -7.36
C ALA A 192 -18.67 30.32 -7.94
N ILE A 193 -18.78 29.13 -7.36
CA ILE A 193 -19.79 28.12 -7.72
C ILE A 193 -21.20 28.65 -7.49
N ALA A 194 -21.49 29.34 -6.38
CA ALA A 194 -22.82 29.90 -6.12
C ALA A 194 -23.24 30.93 -7.18
N ASN A 195 -22.34 31.84 -7.54
CA ASN A 195 -22.61 32.97 -8.42
C ASN A 195 -22.46 32.68 -9.93
N GLY A 196 -21.77 31.59 -10.30
CA GLY A 196 -21.52 31.26 -11.71
C GLY A 196 -22.79 30.95 -12.49
N SER A 197 -22.89 31.39 -13.74
CA SER A 197 -24.02 31.07 -14.62
C SER A 197 -23.85 29.74 -15.36
N LYS A 198 -22.60 29.35 -15.64
CA LYS A 198 -22.25 28.13 -16.38
C LYS A 198 -21.54 27.15 -15.45
N LYS A 199 -22.30 26.18 -14.92
CA LYS A 199 -21.84 25.22 -13.90
C LYS A 199 -21.80 23.81 -14.46
N LEU A 200 -20.73 23.09 -14.15
CA LEU A 200 -20.69 21.63 -14.21
C LEU A 200 -20.78 21.09 -12.79
N ASP A 201 -21.58 20.04 -12.59
CA ASP A 201 -21.77 19.36 -11.30
C ASP A 201 -21.98 17.87 -11.58
N LEU A 202 -20.93 17.09 -11.39
CA LEU A 202 -20.87 15.68 -11.79
C LEU A 202 -20.45 14.80 -10.61
N VAL A 203 -20.97 13.58 -10.60
CA VAL A 203 -20.65 12.58 -9.58
C VAL A 203 -19.90 11.42 -10.22
N TYR A 204 -18.76 11.06 -9.62
CA TYR A 204 -17.96 9.91 -10.02
C TYR A 204 -17.91 8.90 -8.88
N GLN A 205 -17.68 7.64 -9.21
CA GLN A 205 -17.56 6.58 -8.21
C GLN A 205 -16.49 5.57 -8.62
N THR A 206 -15.74 5.08 -7.63
CA THR A 206 -14.83 3.95 -7.80
C THR A 206 -15.12 2.86 -6.78
N PRO A 207 -15.00 1.57 -7.15
CA PRO A 207 -15.33 0.48 -6.25
C PRO A 207 -14.21 0.19 -5.26
N TYR A 208 -14.54 -0.59 -4.23
CA TYR A 208 -13.53 -1.32 -3.46
C TYR A 208 -12.72 -2.24 -4.36
N GLN A 209 -11.45 -2.42 -4.06
CA GLN A 209 -10.56 -3.23 -4.90
C GLN A 209 -9.59 -4.06 -4.07
N SER A 210 -9.48 -5.34 -4.39
CA SER A 210 -8.42 -6.22 -3.88
C SER A 210 -7.10 -5.94 -4.61
N HIS A 211 -5.99 -6.22 -3.94
CA HIS A 211 -4.65 -6.17 -4.53
C HIS A 211 -4.38 -7.29 -5.52
N TYR A 212 -5.10 -8.41 -5.37
CA TYR A 212 -5.11 -9.53 -6.30
C TYR A 212 -3.71 -9.94 -6.79
N CYS A 213 -2.77 -10.11 -5.85
CA CYS A 213 -1.39 -10.44 -6.18
C CYS A 213 -1.30 -11.79 -6.91
N MET A 214 -0.34 -12.00 -7.81
CA MET A 214 -0.20 -13.29 -8.49
C MET A 214 0.10 -14.42 -7.51
N GLU A 215 1.01 -14.16 -6.57
CA GLU A 215 1.24 -15.02 -5.40
C GLU A 215 0.26 -14.60 -4.27
N PRO A 216 -0.71 -15.46 -3.90
CA PRO A 216 -1.61 -15.21 -2.77
C PRO A 216 -0.83 -14.99 -1.46
N LEU A 217 -1.50 -14.40 -0.48
CA LEU A 217 -0.91 -14.25 0.84
C LEU A 217 -0.46 -15.58 1.43
N ASN A 218 0.76 -15.57 1.94
CA ASN A 218 1.36 -16.70 2.60
C ASN A 218 2.43 -16.22 3.56
N CYS A 219 2.67 -16.98 4.61
CA CYS A 219 3.78 -16.74 5.52
C CYS A 219 4.17 -18.04 6.21
N THR A 220 5.47 -18.25 6.37
CA THR A 220 6.02 -19.34 7.19
C THR A 220 6.48 -18.77 8.52
N ALA A 221 6.08 -19.38 9.62
CA ALA A 221 6.56 -19.01 10.95
C ALA A 221 7.07 -20.25 11.71
N HIS A 222 8.03 -20.03 12.59
CA HIS A 222 8.56 -21.03 13.51
C HIS A 222 8.76 -20.40 14.89
N TYR A 223 7.81 -20.67 15.78
CA TYR A 223 7.88 -20.32 17.19
C TYR A 223 8.74 -21.34 17.93
N GLN A 224 9.70 -20.83 18.71
CA GLN A 224 10.70 -21.61 19.44
C GLN A 224 10.73 -21.16 20.91
N LYS A 225 9.55 -20.92 21.50
CA LYS A 225 9.33 -20.44 22.88
C LYS A 225 9.81 -19.02 23.15
N ASP A 226 11.12 -18.78 23.11
CA ASP A 226 11.71 -17.47 23.37
C ASP A 226 12.09 -16.71 22.09
N LYS A 227 12.03 -17.39 20.94
CA LYS A 227 12.35 -16.85 19.61
C LYS A 227 11.21 -17.13 18.65
N LEU A 228 11.02 -16.22 17.70
CA LEU A 228 10.11 -16.43 16.57
C LEU A 228 10.83 -16.06 15.28
N GLU A 229 10.88 -17.01 14.35
CA GLU A 229 11.40 -16.76 13.01
C GLU A 229 10.29 -16.79 11.99
N ILE A 230 10.32 -15.83 11.07
CA ILE A 230 9.30 -15.61 10.05
C ILE A 230 9.98 -15.55 8.69
N TRP A 231 9.37 -16.19 7.70
CA TRP A 231 9.73 -16.08 6.30
C TRP A 231 8.51 -15.72 5.50
N GLY A 232 8.65 -14.76 4.61
CA GLY A 232 7.55 -14.48 3.70
C GLY A 232 7.79 -13.33 2.76
N PRO A 233 6.83 -13.13 1.84
CA PRO A 233 6.84 -12.08 0.86
C PRO A 233 6.42 -10.78 1.57
N ILE A 234 7.32 -10.13 2.29
CA ILE A 234 7.04 -9.00 3.21
C ILE A 234 7.60 -7.69 2.65
N GLN A 235 6.78 -6.64 2.59
CA GLN A 235 7.21 -5.30 2.13
C GLN A 235 7.72 -4.40 3.27
N ALA A 236 7.26 -4.62 4.50
CA ALA A 236 7.59 -3.79 5.67
C ALA A 236 8.08 -4.68 6.84
N PRO A 237 9.32 -5.21 6.77
CA PRO A 237 9.82 -6.17 7.75
C PRO A 237 9.91 -5.59 9.16
N ASP A 238 10.30 -4.32 9.31
CA ASP A 238 10.40 -3.68 10.62
C ASP A 238 9.03 -3.57 11.30
N TRP A 239 7.97 -3.25 10.54
CA TRP A 239 6.61 -3.19 11.07
C TRP A 239 6.13 -4.57 11.51
N VAL A 240 6.47 -5.62 10.75
CA VAL A 240 6.12 -7.01 11.12
C VAL A 240 6.84 -7.39 12.41
N GLN A 241 8.12 -7.05 12.50
CA GLN A 241 8.93 -7.31 13.69
C GLN A 241 8.36 -6.62 14.93
N ASP A 242 8.00 -5.34 14.81
CA ASP A 242 7.43 -4.54 15.90
C ASP A 242 6.07 -5.10 16.34
N ALA A 243 5.15 -5.28 15.40
CA ALA A 243 3.79 -5.74 15.70
C ALA A 243 3.79 -7.14 16.34
N ILE A 244 4.64 -8.04 15.87
CA ILE A 244 4.70 -9.40 16.41
C ILE A 244 5.42 -9.44 17.75
N SER A 245 6.45 -8.62 17.94
CA SER A 245 7.09 -8.46 19.25
C SER A 245 6.07 -8.01 20.30
N GLU A 246 5.26 -7.02 19.96
CA GLU A 246 4.21 -6.48 20.83
C GLU A 246 3.08 -7.49 21.09
N GLU A 247 2.50 -8.11 20.05
CA GLU A 247 1.36 -9.02 20.20
C GLU A 247 1.74 -10.34 20.87
N MET A 248 2.92 -10.88 20.55
CA MET A 248 3.37 -12.18 21.08
C MET A 248 4.18 -12.07 22.37
N LYS A 249 4.48 -10.83 22.81
CA LYS A 249 5.32 -10.53 23.98
C LYS A 249 6.70 -11.18 23.90
N ILE A 250 7.31 -11.13 22.72
CA ILE A 250 8.67 -11.63 22.45
C ILE A 250 9.58 -10.42 22.23
N PRO A 251 10.79 -10.35 22.83
CA PRO A 251 11.71 -9.25 22.58
C PRO A 251 11.96 -9.04 21.08
N ARG A 252 11.99 -7.78 20.63
CA ARG A 252 12.05 -7.41 19.20
C ARG A 252 13.21 -8.08 18.48
N GLU A 253 14.37 -8.13 19.12
CA GLU A 253 15.61 -8.77 18.63
C GLU A 253 15.51 -10.30 18.51
N LYS A 254 14.54 -10.92 19.18
CA LYS A 254 14.23 -12.36 19.09
C LYS A 254 13.12 -12.67 18.09
N VAL A 255 12.55 -11.65 17.43
CA VAL A 255 11.65 -11.80 16.28
C VAL A 255 12.48 -11.58 15.01
N LEU A 256 12.77 -12.65 14.28
CA LEU A 256 13.56 -12.57 13.04
C LEU A 256 12.64 -12.59 11.82
N VAL A 257 12.68 -11.53 11.01
CA VAL A 257 11.90 -11.42 9.78
C VAL A 257 12.78 -11.61 8.55
N ASN A 258 12.64 -12.75 7.88
CA ASN A 258 13.40 -13.13 6.71
C ASN A 258 12.57 -12.88 5.43
N MET A 259 12.91 -11.84 4.68
CA MET A 259 12.20 -11.53 3.44
C MET A 259 12.54 -12.53 2.33
N THR A 260 11.52 -13.13 1.73
CA THR A 260 11.63 -13.86 0.46
C THR A 260 11.39 -12.92 -0.72
N PHE A 261 11.54 -13.42 -1.95
CA PHE A 261 10.98 -12.69 -3.09
C PHE A 261 9.45 -12.62 -2.99
N LEU A 262 8.87 -11.58 -3.60
CA LEU A 262 7.43 -11.31 -3.63
C LEU A 262 6.84 -11.51 -5.03
N GLY A 263 5.77 -12.32 -5.15
CA GLY A 263 4.97 -12.45 -6.37
C GLY A 263 3.90 -11.35 -6.51
N GLY A 264 4.30 -10.09 -6.35
CA GLY A 264 3.40 -8.94 -6.23
C GLY A 264 2.98 -8.66 -4.79
N GLY A 265 2.64 -7.40 -4.51
CA GLY A 265 2.25 -6.94 -3.16
C GLY A 265 1.32 -5.73 -3.18
N PHE A 266 1.61 -4.73 -4.03
CA PHE A 266 0.75 -3.56 -4.28
C PHE A 266 0.31 -2.79 -3.03
N GLY A 267 0.99 -2.98 -1.89
CA GLY A 267 0.60 -2.43 -0.59
C GLY A 267 0.09 -3.50 0.39
N ARG A 268 -0.53 -4.59 -0.09
CA ARG A 268 -1.13 -5.64 0.75
C ARG A 268 -0.13 -6.37 1.65
N LYS A 269 1.06 -6.65 1.11
CA LYS A 269 2.14 -7.37 1.79
C LYS A 269 2.99 -6.46 2.69
N ALA A 270 2.57 -5.20 2.85
CA ALA A 270 3.03 -4.33 3.93
C ALA A 270 2.09 -4.37 5.15
N PHE A 271 1.08 -5.27 5.18
CA PHE A 271 0.16 -5.42 6.31
C PHE A 271 0.52 -6.60 7.21
N MET A 272 0.24 -6.49 8.51
CA MET A 272 0.84 -7.36 9.54
C MET A 272 -0.03 -8.58 9.90
N ASP A 273 -1.20 -8.72 9.29
CA ASP A 273 -2.18 -9.73 9.66
C ASP A 273 -1.73 -11.15 9.31
N TYR A 274 -1.25 -11.37 8.08
CA TYR A 274 -0.87 -12.69 7.60
C TYR A 274 0.42 -13.25 8.23
N PRO A 275 1.45 -12.45 8.63
CA PRO A 275 2.57 -12.97 9.39
C PRO A 275 2.19 -13.23 10.86
N HIS A 276 1.33 -12.40 11.45
CA HIS A 276 0.83 -12.64 12.80
C HIS A 276 -0.02 -13.93 12.85
N GLU A 277 -0.88 -14.15 11.85
CA GLU A 277 -1.64 -15.39 11.69
C GLU A 277 -0.73 -16.63 11.65
N ALA A 278 0.37 -16.59 10.90
CA ALA A 278 1.34 -17.68 10.89
C ALA A 278 2.04 -17.86 12.26
N ALA A 279 2.39 -16.76 12.92
CA ALA A 279 3.03 -16.80 14.23
C ALA A 279 2.15 -17.46 15.31
N VAL A 280 0.86 -17.10 15.38
CA VAL A 280 -0.08 -17.69 16.35
C VAL A 280 -0.32 -19.17 16.08
N ILE A 281 -0.45 -19.58 14.81
CA ILE A 281 -0.62 -20.98 14.44
C ILE A 281 0.64 -21.77 14.79
N SER A 282 1.84 -21.25 14.47
CA SER A 282 3.11 -21.92 14.79
C SER A 282 3.27 -22.14 16.29
N LYS A 283 2.91 -21.11 17.09
CA LYS A 283 2.92 -21.21 18.56
C LYS A 283 1.98 -22.29 19.08
N GLU A 284 0.76 -22.36 18.56
CA GLU A 284 -0.25 -23.34 18.99
C GLU A 284 0.14 -24.79 18.65
N ILE A 285 0.83 -25.00 17.53
CA ILE A 285 1.24 -26.35 17.13
C ILE A 285 2.63 -26.76 17.63
N ASP A 286 3.39 -25.83 18.21
CA ASP A 286 4.80 -25.99 18.63
C ASP A 286 5.69 -26.54 17.50
N ALA A 287 5.48 -26.02 16.28
CA ALA A 287 6.16 -26.49 15.07
C ALA A 287 6.18 -25.41 13.97
N PRO A 288 7.10 -25.49 12.98
CA PRO A 288 7.06 -24.60 11.82
C PRO A 288 5.80 -24.84 10.99
N VAL A 289 5.18 -23.76 10.52
CA VAL A 289 3.98 -23.82 9.67
C VAL A 289 4.05 -22.80 8.55
N GLN A 290 3.66 -23.19 7.34
CA GLN A 290 3.36 -22.27 6.25
C GLN A 290 1.84 -22.08 6.16
N VAL A 291 1.36 -20.88 6.48
CA VAL A 291 -0.01 -20.49 6.23
C VAL A 291 -0.14 -20.04 4.79
N VAL A 292 -1.15 -20.55 4.08
CA VAL A 292 -1.44 -20.19 2.70
C VAL A 292 -2.90 -19.78 2.60
N TRP A 293 -3.14 -18.59 2.05
CA TRP A 293 -4.47 -18.13 1.69
C TRP A 293 -4.85 -18.70 0.33
N THR A 294 -6.10 -19.14 0.18
CA THR A 294 -6.60 -19.47 -1.16
C THR A 294 -6.77 -18.19 -1.98
N ARG A 295 -6.96 -18.31 -3.29
CA ARG A 295 -7.23 -17.15 -4.15
C ARG A 295 -8.51 -16.43 -3.72
N GLU A 296 -9.52 -17.18 -3.32
CA GLU A 296 -10.81 -16.68 -2.86
C GLU A 296 -10.65 -15.92 -1.54
N ASP A 297 -9.86 -16.43 -0.60
CA ASP A 297 -9.53 -15.72 0.64
C ASP A 297 -8.81 -14.40 0.32
N ASP A 298 -7.76 -14.43 -0.51
CA ASP A 298 -6.99 -13.24 -0.92
C ASP A 298 -7.88 -12.17 -1.59
N ALA A 299 -8.90 -12.60 -2.33
CA ALA A 299 -9.85 -11.73 -3.00
C ALA A 299 -10.91 -11.14 -2.07
N THR A 300 -11.32 -11.85 -1.00
CA THR A 300 -12.52 -11.52 -0.21
C THR A 300 -12.26 -11.09 1.22
N GLN A 301 -11.07 -11.33 1.76
CA GLN A 301 -10.77 -11.09 3.18
C GLN A 301 -10.10 -9.74 3.45
N GLY A 302 -9.73 -8.99 2.40
CA GLY A 302 -9.15 -7.66 2.50
C GLY A 302 -7.83 -7.63 3.30
N PRO A 303 -7.44 -6.45 3.84
CA PRO A 303 -8.07 -5.15 3.63
C PRO A 303 -8.04 -4.69 2.16
N PHE A 304 -8.91 -3.74 1.80
CA PHE A 304 -9.14 -3.33 0.41
C PHE A 304 -8.71 -1.89 0.12
N ARG A 305 -8.48 -1.55 -1.16
CA ARG A 305 -8.58 -0.13 -1.58
C ARG A 305 -10.01 0.35 -1.27
N PRO A 306 -10.21 1.52 -0.64
CA PRO A 306 -11.55 2.02 -0.36
C PRO A 306 -12.30 2.33 -1.66
N GLY A 307 -13.60 2.04 -1.67
CA GLY A 307 -14.54 2.60 -2.65
C GLY A 307 -14.93 4.02 -2.27
N ILE A 308 -14.99 4.92 -3.24
CA ILE A 308 -15.13 6.37 -3.01
C ILE A 308 -16.11 6.94 -4.04
N THR A 309 -17.05 7.76 -3.57
CA THR A 309 -17.86 8.66 -4.41
C THR A 309 -17.30 10.07 -4.32
N TYR A 310 -17.28 10.75 -5.47
CA TYR A 310 -16.79 12.10 -5.64
C TYR A 310 -17.91 12.96 -6.20
N ARG A 311 -18.00 14.21 -5.75
CA ARG A 311 -18.73 15.27 -6.44
C ARG A 311 -17.71 16.30 -6.91
N CYS A 312 -17.74 16.59 -8.21
CA CYS A 312 -16.82 17.50 -8.87
C CYS A 312 -17.64 18.63 -9.49
N GLU A 313 -17.32 19.86 -9.11
CA GLU A 313 -18.04 21.06 -9.55
C GLU A 313 -17.06 22.06 -10.18
N SER A 314 -17.53 22.75 -11.22
CA SER A 314 -16.75 23.77 -11.92
C SER A 314 -17.64 24.93 -12.35
N VAL A 315 -17.06 26.13 -12.39
CA VAL A 315 -17.63 27.27 -13.09
C VAL A 315 -16.71 27.70 -14.19
N ILE A 316 -17.30 27.91 -15.36
CA ILE A 316 -16.61 28.45 -16.53
C ILE A 316 -17.03 29.91 -16.72
N SER A 317 -16.05 30.78 -16.89
CA SER A 317 -16.26 32.20 -17.19
C SER A 317 -15.20 32.67 -18.19
N ASN A 318 -15.62 33.46 -19.18
CA ASN A 318 -14.74 34.02 -20.21
C ASN A 318 -13.82 32.98 -20.88
N GLY A 319 -14.35 31.78 -21.16
CA GLY A 319 -13.60 30.69 -21.78
C GLY A 319 -12.49 30.09 -20.92
N LYS A 320 -12.54 30.28 -19.60
CA LYS A 320 -11.59 29.73 -18.63
C LYS A 320 -12.30 29.10 -17.43
N ILE A 321 -11.57 28.26 -16.71
CA ILE A 321 -11.99 27.68 -15.44
C ILE A 321 -11.88 28.76 -14.35
N GLU A 322 -12.99 29.20 -13.81
CA GLU A 322 -13.03 30.16 -12.70
C GLU A 322 -12.90 29.46 -11.35
N ALA A 323 -13.53 28.29 -11.21
CA ALA A 323 -13.52 27.51 -9.97
C ALA A 323 -13.51 26.01 -10.21
N LEU A 324 -12.83 25.28 -9.32
CA LEU A 324 -12.91 23.83 -9.18
C LEU A 324 -13.21 23.49 -7.72
N LYS A 325 -14.22 22.66 -7.49
CA LYS A 325 -14.58 22.19 -6.15
C LYS A 325 -14.75 20.69 -6.16
N PHE A 326 -13.98 20.00 -5.32
CA PHE A 326 -13.97 18.55 -5.21
C PHE A 326 -14.35 18.12 -3.81
N ARG A 327 -15.36 17.26 -3.72
CA ARG A 327 -15.80 16.61 -2.49
C ARG A 327 -15.72 15.12 -2.66
N MET A 328 -15.18 14.41 -1.67
CA MET A 328 -15.19 12.96 -1.65
C MET A 328 -15.86 12.40 -0.40
N SER A 329 -16.48 11.24 -0.52
CA SER A 329 -16.99 10.44 0.60
C SER A 329 -16.51 9.01 0.40
N GLY A 330 -15.58 8.58 1.25
CA GLY A 330 -14.90 7.29 1.20
C GLY A 330 -14.11 7.06 2.47
N GLN A 331 -13.71 5.81 2.75
CA GLN A 331 -12.94 5.53 3.97
C GLN A 331 -11.56 6.19 3.91
N ASN A 332 -11.19 6.87 4.99
CA ASN A 332 -9.82 7.34 5.22
C ASN A 332 -8.98 6.21 5.84
N ASN A 333 -7.93 5.78 5.13
CA ASN A 333 -7.03 4.71 5.60
C ASN A 333 -6.37 5.05 6.94
N ASP A 334 -6.10 6.34 7.23
CA ASP A 334 -5.50 6.75 8.50
C ASP A 334 -6.47 6.55 9.69
N HIS A 335 -7.79 6.49 9.49
CA HIS A 335 -8.77 6.30 10.58
C HIS A 335 -8.65 4.92 11.26
N TRP A 336 -7.93 3.99 10.64
CA TRP A 336 -7.63 2.69 11.24
C TRP A 336 -6.47 2.72 12.25
N ARG A 337 -5.78 3.87 12.41
CA ARG A 337 -4.63 4.04 13.33
C ARG A 337 -5.03 4.59 14.70
N ASP A 338 -4.23 4.34 15.73
CA ASP A 338 -4.48 4.82 17.11
C ASP A 338 -4.46 6.33 17.27
N SER A 339 -3.47 6.97 16.68
CA SER A 339 -3.30 8.41 16.73
C SER A 339 -4.19 9.18 15.73
N ALA A 340 -5.22 8.56 15.17
CA ALA A 340 -6.00 9.17 14.09
C ALA A 340 -6.90 10.29 14.62
N ASN A 341 -6.65 11.53 14.18
CA ASN A 341 -7.58 12.63 14.39
C ASN A 341 -8.64 12.63 13.27
N LYS A 342 -9.80 12.03 13.53
CA LYS A 342 -10.92 11.93 12.58
C LYS A 342 -11.59 13.27 12.25
N LEU A 343 -11.26 14.34 12.96
CA LEU A 343 -11.75 15.69 12.69
C LEU A 343 -10.84 16.47 11.73
N LYS A 344 -9.76 15.84 11.25
CA LYS A 344 -8.89 16.40 10.23
C LYS A 344 -9.18 15.73 8.88
N ALA A 345 -9.28 16.54 7.83
CA ALA A 345 -9.46 16.03 6.48
C ALA A 345 -8.32 15.07 6.11
N ASN A 346 -8.67 14.02 5.37
CA ASN A 346 -7.71 13.12 4.77
C ASN A 346 -6.70 13.88 3.90
N ARG A 347 -5.42 13.79 4.25
CA ARG A 347 -4.34 14.46 3.51
C ARG A 347 -4.22 13.99 2.06
N SER A 348 -4.75 12.80 1.78
CA SER A 348 -4.73 12.18 0.46
C SER A 348 -5.94 12.56 -0.39
N THR A 349 -6.83 13.45 0.09
CA THR A 349 -7.98 13.92 -0.68
C THR A 349 -7.55 14.59 -1.99
N SER A 350 -6.44 15.35 -2.02
CA SER A 350 -5.96 15.97 -3.27
C SER A 350 -4.95 15.12 -4.06
N GLU A 351 -4.63 13.90 -3.62
CA GLU A 351 -3.70 13.04 -4.36
C GLU A 351 -4.21 12.78 -5.79
N GLY A 352 -3.30 12.77 -6.76
CA GLY A 352 -3.66 12.62 -8.18
C GLY A 352 -4.04 13.94 -8.86
N PHE A 353 -4.29 15.01 -8.12
CA PHE A 353 -4.45 16.35 -8.69
C PHE A 353 -3.09 17.05 -8.81
N LEU A 354 -2.76 17.53 -10.01
CA LEU A 354 -1.46 18.14 -10.28
C LEU A 354 -1.42 19.57 -9.74
N LYS A 355 -0.36 19.89 -8.98
CA LYS A 355 -0.13 21.23 -8.40
C LYS A 355 -0.26 22.38 -9.42
N PRO A 356 0.24 22.29 -10.66
CA PRO A 356 0.13 23.39 -11.63
C PRO A 356 -1.31 23.82 -11.96
N TYR A 357 -2.31 22.92 -11.85
CA TYR A 357 -3.72 23.34 -11.97
C TYR A 357 -4.12 24.32 -10.87
N MET A 358 -3.65 24.10 -9.63
CA MET A 358 -3.93 25.02 -8.53
C MET A 358 -3.25 26.38 -8.77
N GLU A 359 -2.08 26.39 -9.40
CA GLU A 359 -1.39 27.64 -9.74
C GLU A 359 -2.10 28.42 -10.85
N SER A 360 -2.80 27.72 -11.75
CA SER A 360 -3.49 28.31 -12.90
C SER A 360 -4.97 28.64 -12.65
N VAL A 361 -5.64 27.97 -11.70
CA VAL A 361 -7.06 28.19 -11.38
C VAL A 361 -7.19 28.95 -10.07
N LYS A 362 -7.89 30.09 -10.10
CA LYS A 362 -7.96 31.01 -8.96
C LYS A 362 -8.66 30.40 -7.73
N ASN A 363 -9.79 29.73 -7.94
CA ASN A 363 -10.61 29.21 -6.86
C ASN A 363 -10.61 27.68 -6.88
N VAL A 364 -9.94 27.04 -5.93
CA VAL A 364 -9.86 25.58 -5.85
C VAL A 364 -10.15 25.11 -4.43
N SER A 365 -11.01 24.12 -4.27
CA SER A 365 -11.24 23.49 -2.97
C SER A 365 -11.29 21.96 -3.05
N PHE A 366 -10.74 21.34 -2.00
CA PHE A 366 -10.81 19.91 -1.75
C PHE A 366 -11.34 19.67 -0.34
N SER A 367 -12.35 18.83 -0.21
CA SER A 367 -12.84 18.39 1.09
C SER A 367 -13.24 16.92 1.13
N GLU A 368 -13.20 16.38 2.34
CA GLU A 368 -13.62 15.02 2.65
C GLU A 368 -14.87 15.06 3.53
N VAL A 369 -15.89 14.31 3.13
CA VAL A 369 -16.99 13.95 4.01
C VAL A 369 -16.62 12.63 4.68
N ILE A 370 -16.45 12.66 6.01
CA ILE A 370 -16.08 11.47 6.80
C ILE A 370 -17.04 10.33 6.49
N PHE A 371 -16.46 9.16 6.17
CA PHE A 371 -17.20 7.95 5.89
C PHE A 371 -16.48 6.75 6.51
N GLU A 372 -17.20 5.98 7.34
CA GLU A 372 -16.66 4.80 8.02
C GLU A 372 -17.52 3.58 7.72
N THR A 373 -16.87 2.43 7.57
CA THR A 373 -17.56 1.14 7.46
C THR A 373 -16.80 0.10 8.29
N PRO A 374 -17.44 -1.04 8.59
CA PRO A 374 -16.79 -2.20 9.19
C PRO A 374 -15.73 -2.88 8.29
N ILE A 375 -15.69 -2.56 6.99
CA ILE A 375 -14.79 -3.18 6.03
C ILE A 375 -13.39 -2.56 6.19
N PRO A 376 -12.34 -3.34 6.47
CA PRO A 376 -10.99 -2.82 6.59
C PRO A 376 -10.49 -2.31 5.24
N SER A 377 -9.99 -1.07 5.23
CA SER A 377 -9.39 -0.43 4.06
C SER A 377 -7.90 -0.19 4.28
N MET A 378 -7.11 -0.23 3.21
CA MET A 378 -5.67 0.04 3.26
C MET A 378 -5.13 0.60 1.95
N TRP A 379 -3.83 0.93 1.97
CA TRP A 379 -3.08 1.33 0.79
C TRP A 379 -3.14 0.26 -0.30
N TRP A 380 -3.53 0.69 -1.49
CA TRP A 380 -3.34 -0.02 -2.75
C TRP A 380 -2.34 0.76 -3.59
N ARG A 381 -1.81 0.21 -4.68
CA ARG A 381 -0.73 0.86 -5.45
C ARG A 381 -1.14 2.29 -5.84
N SER A 382 -0.33 3.27 -5.46
CA SER A 382 -0.62 4.72 -5.62
C SER A 382 -1.61 5.32 -4.61
N VAL A 383 -1.88 4.64 -3.50
CA VAL A 383 -2.72 5.05 -2.37
C VAL A 383 -4.07 5.63 -2.83
N TYR A 384 -4.25 6.97 -2.84
CA TYR A 384 -5.47 7.60 -3.33
C TYR A 384 -5.34 8.14 -4.76
N ALA A 385 -4.13 8.46 -5.25
CA ALA A 385 -3.97 9.01 -6.60
C ALA A 385 -4.54 8.10 -7.71
N SER A 386 -4.52 6.77 -7.54
CA SER A 386 -5.13 5.85 -8.52
C SER A 386 -6.67 5.86 -8.55
N THR A 387 -7.33 6.29 -7.47
CA THR A 387 -8.80 6.36 -7.39
C THR A 387 -9.29 7.79 -7.61
N ASN A 388 -8.63 8.77 -7.01
CA ASN A 388 -8.92 10.18 -7.18
C ASN A 388 -8.66 10.63 -8.62
N GLY A 389 -7.55 10.18 -9.22
CA GLY A 389 -7.15 10.56 -10.57
C GLY A 389 -8.22 10.24 -11.62
N PHE A 390 -8.97 9.15 -11.45
CA PHE A 390 -10.12 8.85 -12.32
C PHE A 390 -11.16 9.96 -12.25
N ALA A 391 -11.64 10.31 -11.04
CA ALA A 391 -12.67 11.35 -10.90
C ALA A 391 -12.17 12.72 -11.35
N TYR A 392 -10.92 13.08 -11.02
CA TYR A 392 -10.39 14.41 -11.30
C TYR A 392 -10.07 14.60 -12.78
N GLU A 393 -9.36 13.67 -13.41
CA GLU A 393 -9.00 13.80 -14.82
C GLU A 393 -10.21 13.58 -15.75
N SER A 394 -11.15 12.68 -15.41
CA SER A 394 -12.40 12.57 -16.16
C SER A 394 -13.25 13.84 -16.05
N PHE A 395 -13.29 14.47 -14.87
CA PHE A 395 -13.99 15.75 -14.73
C PHE A 395 -13.32 16.87 -15.54
N LEU A 396 -12.00 16.89 -15.62
CA LEU A 396 -11.29 17.86 -16.44
C LEU A 396 -11.55 17.66 -17.95
N ASP A 397 -11.78 16.44 -18.42
CA ASP A 397 -12.24 16.20 -19.81
C ASP A 397 -13.63 16.80 -20.05
N GLU A 398 -14.58 16.61 -19.12
CA GLU A 398 -15.91 17.23 -19.19
C GLU A 398 -15.83 18.76 -19.20
N VAL A 399 -14.94 19.32 -18.39
CA VAL A 399 -14.64 20.77 -18.41
C VAL A 399 -14.07 21.21 -19.76
N ALA A 400 -13.17 20.43 -20.38
CA ALA A 400 -12.64 20.74 -21.70
C ALA A 400 -13.74 20.74 -22.78
N MET A 401 -14.64 19.76 -22.74
CA MET A 401 -15.79 19.68 -23.64
C MET A 401 -16.71 20.89 -23.48
N GLU A 402 -16.99 21.30 -22.24
CA GLU A 402 -17.81 22.49 -21.97
C GLU A 402 -17.12 23.81 -22.36
N LEU A 403 -15.78 23.84 -22.33
CA LEU A 403 -14.97 24.91 -22.91
C LEU A 403 -14.88 24.84 -24.43
N LYS A 404 -15.37 23.76 -25.06
CA LYS A 404 -15.21 23.44 -26.49
C LYS A 404 -13.75 23.45 -26.92
N LYS A 405 -12.88 22.91 -26.07
CA LYS A 405 -11.45 22.74 -26.33
C LYS A 405 -11.10 21.28 -26.42
N ASP A 406 -10.09 20.98 -27.22
CA ASP A 406 -9.40 19.70 -27.14
C ASP A 406 -8.88 19.47 -25.70
N PRO A 407 -9.12 18.29 -25.09
CA PRO A 407 -8.69 18.01 -23.73
C PRO A 407 -7.19 18.17 -23.49
N LEU A 408 -6.34 17.83 -24.46
CA LEU A 408 -4.89 17.93 -24.31
C LEU A 408 -4.42 19.39 -24.43
N ALA A 409 -4.99 20.14 -25.38
CA ALA A 409 -4.77 21.58 -25.52
C ALA A 409 -5.21 22.35 -24.27
N MET A 410 -6.37 22.01 -23.68
CA MET A 410 -6.79 22.60 -22.40
C MET A 410 -5.76 22.31 -21.32
N ARG A 411 -5.33 21.06 -21.13
CA ARG A 411 -4.33 20.72 -20.11
C ARG A 411 -3.03 21.49 -20.30
N ARG A 412 -2.59 21.67 -21.55
CA ARG A 412 -1.40 22.47 -21.89
C ARG A 412 -1.51 23.91 -21.38
N GLU A 413 -2.70 24.51 -21.43
CA GLU A 413 -2.95 25.86 -20.91
C GLU A 413 -2.87 25.97 -19.38
N TYR A 414 -3.22 24.91 -18.64
CA TYR A 414 -3.24 24.96 -17.16
C TYR A 414 -2.04 24.26 -16.50
N LEU A 415 -1.25 23.47 -17.23
CA LEU A 415 -0.09 22.75 -16.72
C LEU A 415 1.22 23.41 -17.17
N GLN A 416 1.45 24.66 -16.75
CA GLN A 416 2.57 25.50 -17.22
C GLN A 416 3.98 25.08 -16.73
N GLU A 417 4.10 24.05 -15.90
CA GLU A 417 5.40 23.54 -15.46
C GLU A 417 6.15 22.88 -16.63
N GLU A 418 7.44 23.19 -16.80
CA GLU A 418 8.29 22.69 -17.90
C GLU A 418 8.22 21.15 -18.02
N ARG A 419 8.20 20.44 -16.89
CA ARG A 419 8.09 18.98 -16.86
C ARG A 419 6.75 18.49 -17.43
N CYS A 420 5.65 19.17 -17.14
CA CYS A 420 4.33 18.83 -17.65
C CYS A 420 4.24 19.11 -19.15
N GLN A 421 4.76 20.25 -19.62
CA GLN A 421 4.81 20.57 -21.05
C GLN A 421 5.58 19.50 -21.83
N LYS A 422 6.78 19.11 -21.37
CA LYS A 422 7.57 18.03 -21.99
C LYS A 422 6.85 16.69 -21.99
N LEU A 423 6.05 16.40 -20.96
CA LEU A 423 5.24 15.18 -20.90
C LEU A 423 4.12 15.21 -21.94
N ILE A 424 3.44 16.35 -22.09
CA ILE A 424 2.39 16.56 -23.10
C ILE A 424 2.99 16.45 -24.50
N ASP A 425 4.09 17.15 -24.79
CA ASP A 425 4.79 17.07 -26.08
C ASP A 425 5.15 15.62 -26.41
N LYS A 426 5.67 14.89 -25.43
CA LYS A 426 6.04 13.49 -25.64
C LYS A 426 4.82 12.60 -25.84
N LEU A 427 3.71 12.87 -25.15
CA LEU A 427 2.46 12.15 -25.32
C LEU A 427 1.93 12.32 -26.73
N GLU A 428 1.83 13.55 -27.24
CA GLU A 428 1.42 13.85 -28.62
C GLU A 428 2.31 13.12 -29.63
N GLU A 429 3.64 13.23 -29.46
CA GLU A 429 4.62 12.60 -30.35
C GLU A 429 4.43 11.07 -30.46
N VAL A 430 4.15 10.38 -29.34
CA VAL A 430 4.08 8.91 -29.32
C VAL A 430 2.69 8.35 -29.55
N SER A 431 1.63 9.10 -29.23
CA SER A 431 0.25 8.63 -29.41
C SER A 431 -0.37 9.08 -30.73
N GLY A 432 0.14 10.16 -31.34
CA GLY A 432 -0.48 10.81 -32.50
C GLY A 432 -1.84 11.42 -32.16
N TRP A 433 -1.94 12.03 -30.97
CA TRP A 433 -3.15 12.73 -30.51
C TRP A 433 -3.61 13.78 -31.52
#